data_AF-R7KBG5-F1
#
_entry.id   AF-R7KBG5-F1
#
_cell.length_a   1.000
_cell.length_b   1.000
_cell.length_c   1.000
_cell.angle_alpha   90.00
_cell.angle_beta   90.00
_cell.angle_gamma   90.00
#
_symmetry.space_group_name_H-M   'P 1'
#
loop_
_entity.id
_entity.type
_entity.pdbx_description
1 polymer ?
#
loop_
_entity_poly.entity_id
_entity_poly.type
_entity_poly.pdbx_seq_one_letter_code
_entity_poly.pdbx_strand_id
1 'polypeptide(L)'
;MKIYDETKTNELSEYDLSKGYIIPSKRFVAHHEAVEADEGEFHYKVIAEYPNGGKDVEIVYDREPVAAAPAYDEYEDIGVYIKYNDDELASIEIEDLKRKLLETDYIVCKLYEAGLKDSSSLEELKKEYAEKLACRAEWRSRINSLETKLSDSKNGKI
;
A
#
# COMPACT_ATOMS: atom_id res chain seq x y z
N MET A 1 -8.25 5.62 5.87
CA MET A 1 -8.00 4.18 5.60
C MET A 1 -6.97 3.70 6.60
N LYS A 2 -7.32 2.72 7.44
CA LYS A 2 -6.39 2.17 8.45
C LYS A 2 -5.39 1.24 7.78
N ILE A 3 -4.15 1.22 8.26
CA ILE A 3 -3.10 0.34 7.75
C ILE A 3 -2.87 -0.78 8.74
N TYR A 4 -2.79 -2.01 8.25
CA TYR A 4 -2.52 -3.19 9.05
C TYR A 4 -1.25 -3.88 8.57
N ASP A 5 -0.72 -4.74 9.43
CA ASP A 5 0.30 -5.72 9.05
C ASP A 5 -0.21 -6.74 8.03
N GLU A 6 0.71 -7.54 7.50
CA GLU A 6 0.43 -8.56 6.48
C GLU A 6 -0.66 -9.57 6.94
N THR A 7 -0.78 -9.82 8.24
CA THR A 7 -1.80 -10.70 8.83
C THR A 7 -3.13 -10.01 9.09
N LYS A 8 -3.28 -8.71 8.77
CA LYS A 8 -4.49 -7.89 8.96
C LYS A 8 -4.98 -7.81 10.41
N THR A 9 -4.10 -8.10 11.37
CA THR A 9 -4.47 -8.26 12.79
C THR A 9 -4.08 -7.02 13.58
N ASN A 10 -2.88 -6.50 13.35
CA ASN A 10 -2.35 -5.36 14.08
C ASN A 10 -2.43 -4.11 13.22
N GLU A 11 -3.09 -3.08 13.73
CA GLU A 11 -3.08 -1.76 13.10
C GLU A 11 -1.69 -1.13 13.28
N LEU A 12 -1.12 -0.61 12.20
CA LEU A 12 0.20 0.00 12.17
C LEU A 12 0.08 1.52 12.14
N SER A 13 0.54 2.17 13.20
CA SER A 13 0.67 3.63 13.26
C SER A 13 1.93 4.17 12.59
N GLU A 14 2.98 3.34 12.51
CA GLU A 14 4.27 3.67 11.89
C GLU A 14 4.68 2.58 10.91
N TYR A 15 5.08 2.98 9.70
CA TYR A 15 5.56 2.09 8.64
C TYR A 15 6.52 2.85 7.71
N ASP A 16 7.42 2.12 7.05
CA ASP A 16 8.48 2.67 6.22
C ASP A 16 8.28 2.27 4.75
N LEU A 17 7.86 3.21 3.91
CA LEU A 17 7.62 2.97 2.49
C LEU A 17 8.92 2.76 1.68
N SER A 18 10.10 3.01 2.26
CA SER A 18 11.36 2.59 1.64
C SER A 18 11.63 1.09 1.82
N LYS A 19 10.94 0.44 2.77
CA LYS A 19 11.12 -0.98 3.14
C LYS A 19 9.91 -1.84 2.81
N GLY A 20 8.88 -1.26 2.20
CA GLY A 20 7.68 -2.00 1.83
C GLY A 20 6.70 -1.13 1.08
N TYR A 21 5.50 -1.66 0.86
CA TYR A 21 4.44 -1.03 0.09
C TYR A 21 3.09 -1.38 0.69
N ILE A 22 2.05 -0.64 0.29
CA ILE A 22 0.69 -0.80 0.81
C ILE A 22 -0.22 -1.31 -0.30
N ILE A 23 -0.97 -2.38 -0.02
CA ILE A 23 -2.01 -2.91 -0.91
C ILE A 23 -3.39 -2.64 -0.29
N PRO A 24 -4.38 -2.16 -1.07
CA PRO A 24 -5.76 -2.08 -0.61
C PRO A 24 -6.37 -3.48 -0.39
N SER A 25 -7.09 -3.65 0.71
CA SER A 25 -7.70 -4.91 1.11
C SER A 25 -8.99 -4.64 1.90
N LYS A 26 -9.74 -5.70 2.19
CA LYS A 26 -10.86 -5.69 3.14
C LYS A 26 -10.55 -6.53 4.37
N ARG A 27 -11.12 -6.14 5.51
CA ARG A 27 -11.10 -6.90 6.76
C ARG A 27 -12.52 -7.21 7.18
N PHE A 28 -12.78 -8.47 7.52
CA PHE A 28 -14.05 -8.88 8.12
C PHE A 28 -14.22 -8.21 9.49
N VAL A 29 -15.41 -7.65 9.73
CA VAL A 29 -15.76 -6.99 10.98
C VAL A 29 -16.69 -7.87 11.80
N ALA A 30 -17.83 -8.24 11.22
CA ALA A 30 -18.85 -9.06 11.89
C ALA A 30 -19.80 -9.71 10.88
N HIS A 31 -20.40 -10.83 11.30
CA HIS A 31 -21.55 -11.41 10.64
C HIS A 31 -22.81 -10.89 11.34
N HIS A 32 -23.78 -10.42 10.56
CA HIS A 32 -25.09 -10.00 11.03
C HIS A 32 -26.10 -11.06 10.59
N GLU A 33 -26.82 -11.63 11.56
CA GLU A 33 -27.85 -12.65 11.33
C GLU A 33 -29.04 -12.07 10.55
N ALA A 34 -29.82 -12.95 9.94
CA ALA A 34 -31.08 -12.55 9.31
C ALA A 34 -32.06 -12.01 10.36
N VAL A 35 -32.72 -10.91 10.01
CA VAL A 35 -33.79 -10.31 10.80
C VAL A 35 -35.11 -10.69 10.15
N GLU A 36 -35.98 -11.35 10.89
CA GLU A 36 -37.33 -11.66 10.44
C GLU A 36 -38.22 -10.42 10.52
N ALA A 37 -39.26 -10.37 9.67
CA ALA A 37 -40.24 -9.29 9.74
C ALA A 37 -41.03 -9.37 11.05
N ASP A 38 -41.15 -8.24 11.74
CA ASP A 38 -41.99 -8.05 12.92
C ASP A 38 -42.95 -6.90 12.61
N GLU A 39 -44.26 -7.16 12.72
CA GLU A 39 -45.29 -6.13 12.49
C GLU A 39 -45.31 -5.06 13.60
N GLY A 40 -44.50 -5.26 14.65
CA GLY A 40 -44.47 -4.39 15.81
C GLY A 40 -45.69 -4.58 16.70
N GLU A 41 -45.79 -3.75 17.73
CA GLU A 41 -46.95 -3.73 18.62
C GLU A 41 -47.51 -2.32 18.62
N PHE A 42 -48.83 -2.20 18.45
CA PHE A 42 -49.50 -0.90 18.43
C PHE A 42 -50.85 -0.94 19.14
N HIS A 43 -51.27 0.25 19.58
CA HIS A 43 -52.61 0.49 20.08
C HIS A 43 -53.25 1.70 19.39
N TYR A 44 -54.57 1.73 19.38
CA TYR A 44 -55.34 2.87 18.89
C TYR A 44 -55.51 3.89 20.01
N LYS A 45 -55.09 5.11 19.78
CA LYS A 45 -55.29 6.23 20.70
C LYS A 45 -56.32 7.19 20.12
N VAL A 46 -57.36 7.48 20.88
CA VAL A 46 -58.43 8.41 20.46
C VAL A 46 -57.88 9.84 20.50
N ILE A 47 -58.01 10.56 19.40
CA ILE A 47 -57.58 11.96 19.25
C ILE A 47 -58.75 12.94 19.23
N ALA A 48 -59.93 12.51 18.77
CA ALA A 48 -61.16 13.31 18.84
C ALA A 48 -62.39 12.40 18.98
N GLU A 49 -63.39 12.86 19.73
CA GLU A 49 -64.69 12.21 19.87
C GLU A 49 -65.79 13.22 19.55
N TYR A 50 -66.74 12.81 18.71
CA TYR A 50 -67.79 13.67 18.17
C TYR A 50 -69.14 13.41 18.85
N PRO A 51 -70.06 14.40 18.88
CA PRO A 51 -71.38 14.25 19.53
C PRO A 51 -72.26 13.14 18.97
N ASN A 52 -72.00 12.67 17.74
CA ASN A 52 -72.67 11.53 17.12
C ASN A 52 -72.07 10.17 17.53
N GLY A 53 -71.09 10.15 18.43
CA GLY A 53 -70.38 8.96 18.88
C GLY A 53 -69.21 8.51 17.98
N GLY A 54 -68.89 9.27 16.92
CA GLY A 54 -67.73 9.01 16.08
C GLY A 54 -66.41 9.31 16.79
N LYS A 55 -65.36 8.54 16.50
CA LYS A 55 -64.01 8.73 17.06
C LYS A 55 -62.97 8.76 15.96
N ASP A 56 -62.09 9.76 16.02
CA ASP A 56 -60.84 9.72 15.27
C ASP A 56 -59.78 9.05 16.16
N VAL A 57 -59.09 8.07 15.59
CA VAL A 57 -58.02 7.33 16.26
C VAL A 57 -56.72 7.44 15.48
N GLU A 58 -55.62 7.55 16.19
CA GLU A 58 -54.27 7.39 15.66
C GLU A 58 -53.70 6.03 16.08
N ILE A 59 -52.90 5.42 15.22
CA ILE A 59 -52.12 4.23 15.58
C ILE A 59 -50.85 4.72 16.27
N VAL A 60 -50.63 4.28 17.50
CA VAL A 60 -49.40 4.52 18.24
C VAL A 60 -48.68 3.19 18.39
N TYR A 61 -47.48 3.12 17.83
CA TYR A 61 -46.61 1.95 17.98
C TYR A 61 -45.94 1.99 19.36
N ASP A 62 -46.17 0.95 20.16
CA ASP A 62 -45.42 0.69 21.39
C ASP A 62 -44.07 0.02 21.07
N ARG A 63 -44.03 -0.76 19.99
CA ARG A 63 -42.80 -1.26 19.34
C ARG A 63 -42.91 -1.04 17.83
N GLU A 64 -41.92 -0.38 17.25
CA GLU A 64 -41.91 -0.14 15.81
C GLU A 64 -41.81 -1.46 15.01
N PRO A 65 -42.51 -1.57 13.87
CA PRO A 65 -42.35 -2.69 12.96
C PRO A 65 -40.92 -2.75 12.42
N VAL A 66 -40.38 -3.96 12.30
CA VAL A 66 -39.06 -4.23 11.72
C VAL A 66 -39.25 -4.98 10.41
N ALA A 67 -38.66 -4.46 9.33
CA ALA A 67 -38.68 -5.14 8.05
C ALA A 67 -37.70 -6.33 8.06
N ALA A 68 -38.05 -7.40 7.35
CA ALA A 68 -37.14 -8.53 7.17
C ALA A 68 -35.87 -8.08 6.43
N ALA A 69 -34.71 -8.52 6.92
CA ALA A 69 -33.41 -8.29 6.29
C ALA A 69 -32.62 -9.61 6.25
N PRO A 70 -32.00 -9.95 5.11
CA PRO A 70 -31.17 -11.14 5.05
C PRO A 70 -29.89 -10.96 5.88
N ALA A 71 -29.29 -12.09 6.28
CA ALA A 71 -27.97 -12.10 6.90
C ALA A 71 -26.94 -11.46 5.97
N TYR A 72 -25.99 -10.71 6.53
CA TYR A 72 -24.92 -10.09 5.77
C TYR A 72 -23.61 -10.02 6.55
N ASP A 73 -22.50 -10.05 5.80
CA ASP A 73 -21.17 -9.85 6.35
C ASP A 73 -20.75 -8.38 6.21
N GLU A 74 -20.25 -7.80 7.30
CA GLU A 74 -19.69 -6.46 7.31
C GLU A 74 -18.16 -6.51 7.11
N TYR A 75 -17.66 -5.66 6.21
CA TYR A 75 -16.24 -5.52 5.91
C TYR A 75 -15.80 -4.06 5.99
N GLU A 76 -14.59 -3.82 6.50
CA GLU A 76 -13.92 -2.50 6.49
C GLU A 76 -12.83 -2.48 5.40
N ASP A 77 -12.74 -1.39 4.64
CA ASP A 77 -11.65 -1.15 3.69
C ASP A 77 -10.36 -0.74 4.44
N ILE A 78 -9.29 -1.51 4.25
CA ILE A 78 -8.02 -1.36 4.95
C ILE A 78 -6.85 -1.38 3.97
N GLY A 79 -5.73 -0.77 4.35
CA GLY A 79 -4.44 -0.98 3.68
C GLY A 79 -3.63 -2.06 4.40
N VAL A 80 -2.90 -2.87 3.66
CA VAL A 80 -1.99 -3.89 4.21
C VAL A 80 -0.58 -3.51 3.83
N TYR A 81 0.27 -3.27 4.83
CA TYR A 81 1.69 -3.01 4.63
C TYR A 81 2.45 -4.33 4.47
N ILE A 82 3.10 -4.49 3.32
CA ILE A 82 3.92 -5.65 2.97
C ILE A 82 5.36 -5.17 2.88
N LYS A 83 6.25 -5.83 3.62
CA LYS A 83 7.68 -5.54 3.57
C LYS A 83 8.29 -6.12 2.30
N TYR A 84 9.23 -5.39 1.71
CA TYR A 84 10.02 -5.93 0.61
C TYR A 84 10.82 -7.12 1.09
N ASN A 85 10.84 -8.16 0.27
CA ASN A 85 11.75 -9.28 0.46
C ASN A 85 13.18 -8.90 0.02
N ASP A 86 14.15 -9.76 0.34
CA ASP A 86 15.56 -9.50 0.03
C ASP A 86 15.83 -9.33 -1.48
N ASP A 87 15.11 -10.07 -2.34
CA ASP A 87 15.25 -9.97 -3.80
C ASP A 87 14.68 -8.62 -4.32
N GLU A 88 13.58 -8.15 -3.76
CA GLU A 88 12.98 -6.85 -4.07
C GLU A 88 13.88 -5.70 -3.62
N LEU A 89 14.41 -5.76 -2.38
CA LEU A 89 15.36 -4.77 -1.87
C LEU A 89 16.63 -4.71 -2.72
N ALA A 90 17.16 -5.87 -3.13
CA ALA A 90 18.30 -5.94 -4.02
C ALA A 90 18.01 -5.29 -5.39
N SER A 91 16.81 -5.52 -5.93
CA SER A 91 16.39 -4.93 -7.20
C SER A 91 16.27 -3.41 -7.12
N ILE A 92 15.65 -2.90 -6.05
CA ILE A 92 15.55 -1.46 -5.78
C ILE A 92 16.95 -0.82 -5.66
N GLU A 93 17.85 -1.45 -4.90
CA GLU A 93 19.21 -0.95 -4.74
C GLU A 93 19.97 -0.93 -6.08
N ILE A 94 19.81 -1.96 -6.92
CA ILE A 94 20.40 -1.98 -8.27
C ILE A 94 19.89 -0.80 -9.11
N GLU A 95 18.59 -0.54 -9.12
CA GLU A 95 18.00 0.58 -9.88
C GLU A 95 18.53 1.93 -9.40
N ASP A 96 18.63 2.13 -8.09
CA ASP A 96 19.19 3.34 -7.49
C ASP A 96 20.67 3.53 -7.86
N LEU A 97 21.48 2.46 -7.84
CA LEU A 97 22.88 2.51 -8.24
C LEU A 97 23.05 2.76 -9.74
N LYS A 98 22.20 2.16 -10.58
CA LYS A 98 22.16 2.41 -12.03
C LYS A 98 21.78 3.86 -12.34
N ARG A 99 20.84 4.45 -11.58
CA ARG A 99 20.50 5.88 -11.67
C ARG A 99 21.70 6.78 -11.34
N LYS A 100 22.40 6.50 -10.23
CA LYS A 100 23.63 7.24 -9.87
C LYS A 100 24.74 7.12 -10.93
N LEU A 101 24.86 5.95 -11.57
CA LEU A 101 25.75 5.77 -12.72
C LEU A 101 25.32 6.64 -13.92
N LEU A 102 24.01 6.72 -14.22
CA LEU A 102 23.52 7.56 -15.31
C LEU A 102 23.80 9.05 -15.06
N GLU A 103 23.56 9.54 -13.85
CA GLU A 103 23.80 10.95 -13.47
C GLU A 103 25.27 11.35 -13.62
N THR A 104 26.19 10.40 -13.47
CA THR A 104 27.64 10.63 -13.57
C THR A 104 28.23 10.20 -14.91
N ASP A 105 27.39 9.87 -15.90
CA ASP A 105 27.86 9.34 -17.18
C ASP A 105 28.58 10.39 -18.04
N TYR A 106 28.17 11.65 -17.91
CA TYR A 106 28.84 12.79 -18.55
C TYR A 106 30.35 12.87 -18.23
N ILE A 107 30.75 12.52 -17.01
CA ILE A 107 32.15 12.46 -16.59
C ILE A 107 32.91 11.41 -17.42
N VAL A 108 32.30 10.25 -17.64
CA VAL A 108 32.92 9.17 -18.41
C VAL A 108 33.03 9.54 -19.88
N CYS A 109 32.02 10.17 -20.47
CA CYS A 109 32.09 10.68 -21.84
C CYS A 109 33.24 11.69 -22.00
N LYS A 110 33.37 12.66 -21.08
CA LYS A 110 34.48 13.64 -21.09
C LYS A 110 35.85 12.98 -21.03
N LEU A 111 36.03 12.02 -20.11
CA LEU A 111 37.29 11.30 -19.97
C LEU A 111 37.63 10.48 -21.22
N TYR A 112 36.63 9.82 -21.79
CA TYR A 112 36.79 9.05 -23.02
C TYR A 112 37.19 9.93 -24.21
N GLU A 113 36.49 11.05 -24.42
CA GLU A 113 36.80 12.02 -25.46
C GLU A 113 38.19 12.63 -25.30
N ALA A 114 38.61 12.94 -24.07
CA ALA A 114 39.95 13.45 -23.78
C ALA A 114 41.03 12.42 -24.11
N GLY A 115 40.78 11.14 -23.80
CA GLY A 115 41.68 10.03 -24.13
C GLY A 115 41.80 9.76 -25.63
N LEU A 116 40.72 9.86 -26.40
CA LEU A 116 40.77 9.73 -27.86
C LEU A 116 41.58 10.82 -28.55
N LYS A 117 41.66 12.01 -27.93
CA LYS A 117 42.37 13.17 -28.49
C LYS A 117 43.85 13.21 -28.09
N ASP A 118 44.37 12.18 -27.39
CA ASP A 118 45.68 12.19 -26.71
C ASP A 118 45.92 13.52 -25.96
N SER A 119 44.87 14.04 -25.33
CA SER A 119 44.90 15.36 -24.73
C SER A 119 45.65 15.33 -23.41
N SER A 120 46.53 16.31 -23.20
CA SER A 120 47.17 16.57 -21.90
C SER A 120 46.17 16.83 -20.77
N SER A 121 44.91 17.12 -21.09
CA SER A 121 43.83 17.32 -20.12
C SER A 121 43.29 16.03 -19.47
N LEU A 122 43.60 14.85 -20.00
CA LEU A 122 43.07 13.58 -19.46
C LEU A 122 43.47 13.35 -18.00
N GLU A 123 44.74 13.58 -17.67
CA GLU A 123 45.25 13.37 -16.31
C GLU A 123 44.68 14.40 -15.33
N GLU A 124 44.44 15.62 -15.78
CA GLU A 124 43.78 16.67 -14.99
C GLU A 124 42.32 16.29 -14.69
N LEU A 125 41.56 15.83 -15.69
CA LEU A 125 40.19 15.37 -15.53
C LEU A 125 40.08 14.12 -14.64
N LYS A 126 41.02 13.18 -14.75
CA LYS A 126 41.07 12.02 -13.84
C LYS A 126 41.27 12.46 -12.39
N LYS A 127 42.13 13.45 -12.16
CA LYS A 127 42.36 14.02 -10.84
C LYS A 127 41.12 14.77 -10.32
N GLU A 128 40.47 15.57 -11.18
CA GLU A 128 39.24 16.29 -10.86
C GLU A 128 38.10 15.33 -10.45
N TYR A 129 37.95 14.21 -11.16
CA TYR A 129 36.85 13.26 -10.95
C TYR A 129 37.24 11.99 -10.18
N ALA A 130 38.40 11.96 -9.51
CA ALA A 130 38.94 10.76 -8.87
C ALA A 130 37.94 10.11 -7.89
N GLU A 131 37.31 10.92 -7.03
CA GLU A 131 36.31 10.44 -6.06
C GLU A 131 35.08 9.85 -6.77
N LYS A 132 34.57 10.52 -7.81
CA LYS A 132 33.42 10.03 -8.57
C LYS A 132 33.75 8.73 -9.31
N LEU A 133 34.96 8.59 -9.84
CA LEU A 133 35.41 7.34 -10.46
C LEU A 133 35.48 6.19 -9.46
N ALA A 134 35.97 6.44 -8.24
CA ALA A 134 35.99 5.45 -7.17
C ALA A 134 34.57 5.01 -6.79
N CYS A 135 33.66 5.96 -6.53
CA CYS A 135 32.26 5.65 -6.25
C CYS A 135 31.59 4.86 -7.39
N ARG A 136 31.84 5.23 -8.66
CA ARG A 136 31.30 4.48 -9.81
C ARG A 136 31.80 3.03 -9.84
N ALA A 137 33.07 2.79 -9.48
CA ALA A 137 33.62 1.44 -9.40
C ALA A 137 32.95 0.62 -8.29
N GLU A 138 32.75 1.23 -7.12
CA GLU A 138 32.02 0.60 -6.00
C GLU A 138 30.58 0.28 -6.36
N TRP A 139 29.85 1.21 -6.99
CA TRP A 139 28.46 1.01 -7.40
C TRP A 139 28.34 -0.14 -8.40
N ARG A 140 29.23 -0.23 -9.39
CA ARG A 140 29.26 -1.36 -10.34
C ARG A 140 29.54 -2.68 -9.64
N SER A 141 30.51 -2.71 -8.73
CA SER A 141 30.83 -3.90 -7.94
C SER A 141 29.62 -4.37 -7.12
N ARG A 142 28.92 -3.42 -6.47
CA ARG A 142 27.71 -3.71 -5.70
C ARG A 142 26.57 -4.22 -6.59
N ILE A 143 26.32 -3.59 -7.73
CA ILE A 143 25.33 -4.05 -8.73
C ILE A 143 25.64 -5.49 -9.14
N ASN A 144 26.88 -5.80 -9.53
CA ASN A 144 27.27 -7.14 -9.97
C ASN A 144 27.05 -8.18 -8.85
N SER A 145 27.38 -7.83 -7.61
CA SER A 145 27.16 -8.70 -6.46
C SER A 145 25.68 -8.97 -6.22
N LEU A 146 24.82 -7.95 -6.32
CA LEU A 146 23.37 -8.10 -6.17
C LEU A 146 22.74 -8.87 -7.33
N GLU A 147 23.14 -8.61 -8.57
CA GLU A 147 22.66 -9.33 -9.75
C GLU A 147 23.04 -10.82 -9.68
N THR A 148 24.24 -11.14 -9.19
CA THR A 148 24.66 -12.52 -8.94
C THR A 148 23.76 -13.20 -7.90
N LYS A 149 23.53 -12.54 -6.76
CA LYS A 149 22.63 -13.07 -5.71
C LYS A 149 21.22 -13.31 -6.22
N LEU A 150 20.67 -12.39 -7.02
CA LEU A 150 19.36 -12.53 -7.64
C LEU A 150 19.30 -13.70 -8.62
N SER A 151 20.36 -13.89 -9.41
CA SER A 151 20.49 -15.04 -10.30
C SER A 151 20.52 -16.35 -9.51
N ASP A 152 21.30 -16.41 -8.43
CA ASP A 152 21.41 -17.61 -7.59
C ASP A 152 20.11 -17.94 -6.86
N SER A 153 19.41 -16.92 -6.32
CA SER A 153 18.08 -17.06 -5.71
C SER A 153 17.06 -17.65 -6.70
N LYS A 154 17.10 -17.21 -7.96
CA LYS A 154 16.22 -17.75 -9.03
C LYS A 154 16.58 -19.18 -9.41
N ASN A 155 17.86 -19.50 -9.49
CA ASN A 155 18.33 -20.83 -9.89
C ASN A 155 18.20 -21.89 -8.78
N GLY A 156 18.20 -21.48 -7.50
CA GLY A 156 18.01 -22.36 -6.34
C GLY A 156 16.55 -22.62 -5.98
N LYS A 157 15.59 -21.93 -6.59
CA LYS A 157 14.14 -22.18 -6.49
C LYS A 157 13.74 -23.19 -7.60
N ILE A 158 14.19 -24.45 -7.50
CA ILE A 158 13.70 -25.61 -8.26
C ILE A 158 13.29 -26.71 -7.27
#